data_AF-A0A939WWZ3-F1
#
_entry.id   AF-A0A939WWZ3-F1
#
_cell.length_a   1.000
_cell.length_b   1.000
_cell.length_c   1.000
_cell.angle_alpha   90.00
_cell.angle_beta   90.00
_cell.angle_gamma   90.00
#
_symmetry.space_group_name_H-M   'P 1'
#
loop_
_entity.id
_entity.type
_entity.pdbx_description
1 polymer ?
#
loop_
_entity_poly.entity_id
_entity_poly.type
_entity_poly.pdbx_seq_one_letter_code
_entity_poly.pdbx_strand_id
1 'polypeptide(L)'
;MKKILSLMLVCSLLFALSCGSGDKKDGKMSLIEKKIEMIKNDNQGKPVKQMVEILKLKGENEAAVKKAVMKIYSEVTGQVKPHQLAEFKESPNRNIQIPGNVSRIHIKSDYISSANVMLFLMKGKEPVIWDELEFNTEKKYDFAPGNYDFLMIVDRPDNSNVYVFKYDRSFKGGELYLGEFKIIGKYSNSGECAAGYLRDDAETCIAPSFKIFDNCDAGTHLVEHLCCEEGFNFIMEGQCSRYSDTVENVICPAGYHEAGKGRCCPTGQLFIDNKCQVPPKEEPAK
;
A
#
# COMPACT_ATOMS: atom_id res chain seq x y z
N MET A 1 48.04 -54.81 -10.74
CA MET A 1 48.89 -53.99 -11.62
C MET A 1 48.03 -53.31 -12.67
N LYS A 2 48.42 -52.08 -13.01
CA LYS A 2 47.81 -51.09 -13.92
C LYS A 2 47.10 -51.64 -15.16
N LYS A 3 46.17 -50.79 -15.67
CA LYS A 3 45.81 -50.49 -17.09
C LYS A 3 44.32 -50.75 -17.37
N ILE A 4 43.53 -49.93 -18.07
CA ILE A 4 43.77 -48.76 -18.94
C ILE A 4 42.47 -47.94 -19.06
N LEU A 5 42.66 -46.63 -19.21
CA LEU A 5 41.74 -45.57 -19.59
C LEU A 5 41.16 -45.79 -21.00
N SER A 6 39.85 -45.57 -21.23
CA SER A 6 39.35 -45.24 -22.57
C SER A 6 38.14 -44.31 -22.52
N LEU A 7 38.39 -43.14 -23.10
CA LEU A 7 37.56 -41.98 -23.42
C LEU A 7 36.84 -42.23 -24.76
N MET A 8 35.52 -42.09 -24.83
CA MET A 8 34.65 -41.82 -26.02
C MET A 8 33.22 -41.70 -25.47
N LEU A 9 32.29 -40.85 -25.91
CA LEU A 9 32.14 -40.09 -27.14
C LEU A 9 31.13 -38.95 -26.89
N VAL A 10 31.39 -37.83 -27.58
CA VAL A 10 30.52 -36.71 -27.95
C VAL A 10 29.03 -37.08 -28.13
N CYS A 11 28.13 -36.31 -27.50
CA CYS A 11 26.73 -36.16 -27.92
C CYS A 11 26.39 -34.67 -28.06
N SER A 12 26.90 -34.09 -29.13
CA SER A 12 26.31 -32.92 -29.79
C SER A 12 25.55 -33.46 -31.00
N LEU A 13 24.21 -33.52 -30.94
CA LEU A 13 23.39 -33.69 -32.13
C LEU A 13 22.04 -33.01 -31.96
N LEU A 14 21.98 -31.84 -32.61
CA LEU A 14 20.79 -31.18 -33.13
C LEU A 14 19.84 -32.21 -33.77
N PHE A 15 18.62 -32.30 -33.25
CA PHE A 15 17.42 -32.63 -34.02
C PHE A 15 16.57 -31.35 -34.04
N ALA A 16 16.66 -30.59 -35.13
CA ALA A 16 15.78 -30.69 -36.28
C ALA A 16 14.44 -29.96 -36.03
N LEU A 17 14.42 -28.70 -36.47
CA LEU A 17 13.22 -28.01 -36.93
C LEU A 17 12.44 -28.95 -37.85
N SER A 18 11.31 -29.44 -37.39
CA SER A 18 10.27 -30.00 -38.25
C SER A 18 8.99 -29.21 -38.01
N CYS A 19 8.56 -28.51 -39.05
CA CYS A 19 7.19 -28.05 -39.19
C CYS A 19 6.28 -29.28 -39.15
N GLY A 20 5.65 -29.51 -37.99
CA GLY A 20 4.58 -30.46 -37.80
C GLY A 20 3.40 -29.72 -37.20
N SER A 21 2.44 -29.39 -38.06
CA SER A 21 1.20 -28.71 -37.71
C SER A 21 0.45 -29.47 -36.61
N GLY A 22 0.27 -28.82 -35.47
CA GLY A 22 -0.42 -29.33 -34.30
C GLY A 22 -1.13 -28.19 -33.58
N ASP A 23 -2.10 -27.59 -34.26
CA ASP A 23 -3.03 -26.61 -33.69
C ASP A 23 -3.67 -27.15 -32.40
N LYS A 24 -3.28 -26.63 -31.24
CA LYS A 24 -4.16 -26.48 -30.06
C LYS A 24 -3.79 -25.24 -29.24
N LYS A 25 -4.41 -24.11 -29.61
CA LYS A 25 -4.75 -22.96 -28.73
C LYS A 25 -3.62 -22.30 -27.93
N ASP A 26 -2.57 -21.81 -28.59
CA ASP A 26 -1.84 -20.64 -28.07
C ASP A 26 -2.44 -19.37 -28.70
N GLY A 27 -3.58 -18.95 -28.15
CA GLY A 27 -4.07 -17.60 -28.40
C GLY A 27 -2.99 -16.64 -27.89
N LYS A 28 -2.33 -15.92 -28.81
CA LYS A 28 -1.22 -15.00 -28.54
C LYS A 28 -1.59 -14.02 -27.42
N MET A 29 -1.27 -14.38 -26.17
CA MET A 29 -1.37 -13.45 -25.05
C MET A 29 -0.50 -12.23 -25.36
N SER A 30 -1.08 -11.05 -25.21
CA SER A 30 -0.36 -9.79 -25.29
C SER A 30 0.77 -9.75 -24.25
N LEU A 31 1.80 -8.93 -24.50
CA LEU A 31 2.93 -8.81 -23.58
C LEU A 31 2.48 -8.44 -22.16
N ILE A 32 1.47 -7.58 -22.05
CA ILE A 32 0.90 -7.17 -20.76
C ILE A 32 0.19 -8.33 -20.04
N GLU A 33 -0.56 -9.17 -20.77
CA GLU A 33 -1.20 -10.35 -20.18
C GLU A 33 -0.16 -11.35 -19.68
N LYS A 34 0.97 -11.50 -20.39
CA LYS A 34 2.09 -12.32 -19.92
C LYS A 34 2.72 -11.77 -18.64
N LYS A 35 2.97 -10.46 -18.57
CA LYS A 35 3.49 -9.81 -17.35
C LYS A 35 2.54 -10.01 -16.16
N ILE A 36 1.24 -9.82 -16.37
CA ILE A 36 0.21 -10.03 -15.33
C ILE A 36 0.21 -11.48 -14.86
N GLU A 37 0.30 -12.44 -15.79
CA GLU A 37 0.32 -13.87 -15.43
C GLU A 37 1.59 -14.27 -14.68
N MET A 38 2.74 -13.73 -15.07
CA MET A 38 4.00 -13.91 -14.33
C MET A 38 3.88 -13.38 -12.90
N ILE A 39 3.35 -12.16 -12.71
CA ILE A 39 3.16 -11.58 -11.38
C ILE A 39 2.25 -12.46 -10.51
N LYS A 40 1.18 -13.03 -11.08
CA LYS A 40 0.29 -13.93 -10.35
C LYS A 40 1.01 -15.20 -9.90
N ASN A 41 1.78 -15.81 -10.79
CA ASN A 41 2.54 -17.02 -10.49
C ASN A 41 3.62 -16.76 -9.42
N ASP A 42 4.38 -15.66 -9.56
CA ASP A 42 5.45 -15.28 -8.62
C ASP A 42 4.93 -14.95 -7.21
N ASN A 43 3.65 -14.58 -7.10
CA ASN A 43 3.00 -14.19 -5.85
C ASN A 43 1.81 -15.09 -5.53
N GLN A 44 1.85 -16.37 -5.92
CA GLN A 44 0.80 -17.33 -5.65
C GLN A 44 0.47 -17.39 -4.14
N GLY A 45 -0.82 -17.36 -3.80
CA GLY A 45 -1.30 -17.34 -2.42
C GLY A 45 -1.19 -15.99 -1.71
N LYS A 46 -0.70 -14.93 -2.39
CA LYS A 46 -0.56 -13.57 -1.83
C LYS A 46 -1.37 -12.57 -2.66
N PRO A 47 -2.71 -12.58 -2.55
CA PRO A 47 -3.57 -11.84 -3.48
C PRO A 47 -3.43 -10.32 -3.39
N VAL A 48 -3.15 -9.76 -2.21
CA VAL A 48 -2.98 -8.30 -2.05
C VAL A 48 -1.68 -7.85 -2.70
N LYS A 49 -0.58 -8.56 -2.44
CA LYS A 49 0.68 -8.36 -3.16
C LYS A 49 0.53 -8.50 -4.68
N GLN A 50 -0.22 -9.48 -5.17
CA GLN A 50 -0.52 -9.60 -6.61
C GLN A 50 -1.21 -8.34 -7.15
N MET A 51 -2.23 -7.82 -6.45
CA MET A 51 -2.91 -6.58 -6.86
C MET A 51 -1.96 -5.39 -6.91
N VAL A 52 -1.13 -5.20 -5.89
CA VAL A 52 -0.11 -4.13 -5.82
C VAL A 52 0.89 -4.23 -6.98
N GLU A 53 1.47 -5.40 -7.22
CA GLU A 53 2.45 -5.57 -8.30
C GLU A 53 1.82 -5.40 -9.70
N ILE A 54 0.58 -5.88 -9.89
CA ILE A 54 -0.17 -5.66 -11.13
C ILE A 54 -0.48 -4.17 -11.32
N LEU A 55 -0.83 -3.45 -10.24
CA LEU A 55 -1.13 -2.01 -10.29
C LEU A 55 0.04 -1.18 -10.82
N LYS A 56 1.29 -1.59 -10.58
CA LYS A 56 2.49 -0.93 -11.13
C LYS A 56 2.52 -0.91 -12.66
N LEU A 57 1.77 -1.79 -13.31
CA LEU A 57 1.63 -1.83 -14.77
C LEU A 57 0.52 -0.90 -15.29
N LYS A 58 -0.18 -0.15 -14.43
CA LYS A 58 -1.34 0.69 -14.80
C LYS A 58 -1.03 1.67 -15.94
N GLY A 59 0.17 2.25 -15.95
CA GLY A 59 0.62 3.17 -17.00
C GLY A 59 0.84 2.50 -18.37
N GLU A 60 1.01 1.17 -18.43
CA GLU A 60 1.18 0.44 -19.69
C GLU A 60 -0.17 0.10 -20.35
N ASN A 61 -1.16 -0.34 -19.55
CA ASN A 61 -2.50 -0.66 -20.03
C ASN A 61 -3.51 -0.67 -18.89
N GLU A 62 -4.14 0.48 -18.65
CA GLU A 62 -5.07 0.65 -17.53
C GLU A 62 -6.26 -0.33 -17.59
N ALA A 63 -6.81 -0.62 -18.77
CA ALA A 63 -7.98 -1.50 -18.90
C ALA A 63 -7.65 -2.96 -18.55
N ALA A 64 -6.53 -3.48 -19.03
CA ALA A 64 -6.09 -4.84 -18.73
C ALA A 64 -5.75 -4.99 -17.24
N VAL A 65 -5.07 -3.98 -16.68
CA VAL A 65 -4.69 -3.94 -15.27
C VAL A 65 -5.94 -3.84 -14.38
N LYS A 66 -6.87 -2.92 -14.67
CA LYS A 66 -8.15 -2.81 -13.96
C LYS A 66 -8.90 -4.13 -13.96
N LYS A 67 -9.01 -4.79 -15.11
CA LYS A 67 -9.67 -6.11 -15.22
C LYS A 67 -8.98 -7.16 -14.34
N ALA A 68 -7.65 -7.21 -14.33
CA ALA A 68 -6.89 -8.17 -13.54
C ALA A 68 -7.01 -7.90 -12.03
N VAL A 69 -6.84 -6.65 -11.59
CA VAL A 69 -7.00 -6.24 -10.19
C VAL A 69 -8.43 -6.51 -9.71
N MET A 70 -9.45 -6.13 -10.49
CA MET A 70 -10.84 -6.34 -10.09
C MET A 70 -11.24 -7.82 -10.03
N LYS A 71 -10.59 -8.69 -10.81
CA LYS A 71 -10.75 -10.14 -10.68
C LYS A 71 -10.26 -10.62 -9.31
N ILE A 72 -9.03 -10.25 -8.92
CA ILE A 72 -8.46 -10.64 -7.62
C ILE A 72 -9.26 -10.00 -6.46
N TYR A 73 -9.66 -8.74 -6.59
CA TYR A 73 -10.56 -8.07 -5.64
C TYR A 73 -11.84 -8.88 -5.40
N SER A 74 -12.48 -9.35 -6.47
CA SER A 74 -13.73 -10.11 -6.36
C SER A 74 -13.51 -11.48 -5.71
N GLU A 75 -12.38 -12.13 -5.98
CA GLU A 75 -11.98 -13.37 -5.34
C GLU A 75 -11.75 -13.17 -3.83
N VAL A 76 -11.00 -12.14 -3.44
CA VAL A 76 -10.72 -11.82 -2.02
C VAL A 76 -11.99 -11.44 -1.28
N THR A 77 -12.78 -10.51 -1.81
CA THR A 77 -14.01 -10.03 -1.14
C THR A 77 -15.15 -11.05 -1.13
N GLY A 78 -15.09 -12.08 -1.98
CA GLY A 78 -15.99 -13.23 -1.94
C GLY A 78 -15.61 -14.28 -0.89
N GLN A 79 -14.36 -14.31 -0.44
CA GLN A 79 -13.84 -15.30 0.51
C GLN A 79 -13.64 -14.74 1.92
N VAL A 80 -13.20 -13.48 2.01
CA VAL A 80 -12.90 -12.80 3.26
C VAL A 80 -14.09 -11.95 3.68
N LYS A 81 -14.64 -12.23 4.87
CA LYS A 81 -15.74 -11.44 5.42
C LYS A 81 -15.24 -10.01 5.71
N PRO A 82 -15.93 -8.97 5.24
CA PRO A 82 -15.54 -7.60 5.54
C PRO A 82 -15.76 -7.29 7.03
N HIS A 83 -14.80 -6.58 7.60
CA HIS A 83 -14.85 -5.99 8.92
C HIS A 83 -15.21 -4.51 8.82
N GLN A 84 -15.95 -4.00 9.80
CA GLN A 84 -16.28 -2.59 9.85
C GLN A 84 -15.00 -1.76 10.02
N LEU A 85 -14.77 -0.82 9.11
CA LEU A 85 -13.75 0.20 9.25
C LEU A 85 -14.29 1.35 10.12
N ALA A 86 -13.42 1.92 10.96
CA ALA A 86 -13.77 3.08 11.77
C ALA A 86 -14.24 4.25 10.90
N GLU A 87 -15.18 5.05 11.41
CA GLU A 87 -15.77 6.16 10.66
C GLU A 87 -14.73 7.24 10.35
N PHE A 88 -14.73 7.69 9.09
CA PHE A 88 -14.01 8.89 8.65
C PHE A 88 -14.82 10.11 9.09
N LYS A 89 -14.19 11.26 9.32
CA LYS A 89 -14.94 12.51 9.48
C LYS A 89 -14.56 13.53 8.43
N GLU A 90 -15.50 14.43 8.19
CA GLU A 90 -15.28 15.64 7.42
C GLU A 90 -14.22 16.49 8.14
N SER A 91 -13.40 17.20 7.37
CA SER A 91 -12.48 18.19 7.90
C SER A 91 -13.25 19.22 8.72
N PRO A 92 -12.83 19.51 9.97
CA PRO A 92 -13.45 20.58 10.74
C PRO A 92 -13.10 21.98 10.20
N ASN A 93 -12.10 22.08 9.30
CA ASN A 93 -11.65 23.36 8.74
C ASN A 93 -12.60 23.85 7.64
N ARG A 94 -13.48 24.79 8.00
CA ARG A 94 -14.48 25.41 7.13
C ARG A 94 -13.89 26.35 6.06
N ASN A 95 -12.61 26.69 6.14
CA ASN A 95 -11.96 27.56 5.17
C ASN A 95 -11.48 26.80 3.93
N ILE A 96 -11.46 25.47 3.96
CA ILE A 96 -11.09 24.65 2.82
C ILE A 96 -12.23 24.66 1.82
N GLN A 97 -12.00 25.33 0.67
CA GLN A 97 -12.97 25.37 -0.41
C GLN A 97 -12.76 24.19 -1.35
N ILE A 98 -13.67 23.22 -1.32
CA ILE A 98 -13.78 22.18 -2.34
C ILE A 98 -14.93 22.56 -3.27
N PRO A 99 -14.79 22.42 -4.61
CA PRO A 99 -15.90 22.63 -5.52
C PRO A 99 -17.11 21.76 -5.16
N GLY A 100 -18.32 22.31 -5.20
CA GLY A 100 -19.54 21.58 -4.82
C GLY A 100 -19.87 20.35 -5.68
N ASN A 101 -19.20 20.18 -6.83
CA ASN A 101 -19.29 19.01 -7.70
C ASN A 101 -18.17 17.98 -7.47
N VAL A 102 -17.32 18.19 -6.46
CA VAL A 102 -16.18 17.34 -6.11
C VAL A 102 -16.27 16.98 -4.63
N SER A 103 -15.99 15.73 -4.30
CA SER A 103 -15.65 15.29 -2.96
C SER A 103 -14.17 14.92 -2.95
N ARG A 104 -13.46 15.27 -1.87
CA ARG A 104 -12.03 14.98 -1.73
C ARG A 104 -11.78 14.10 -0.54
N ILE A 105 -11.08 12.99 -0.74
CA ILE A 105 -10.53 12.17 0.35
C ILE A 105 -9.03 12.43 0.41
N HIS A 106 -8.53 12.60 1.63
CA HIS A 106 -7.13 12.76 1.90
C HIS A 106 -6.73 11.76 2.99
N ILE A 107 -5.90 10.79 2.60
CA ILE A 107 -5.50 9.67 3.45
C ILE A 107 -4.00 9.74 3.69
N LYS A 108 -3.62 9.62 4.96
CA LYS A 108 -2.25 9.25 5.34
C LYS A 108 -2.23 7.77 5.73
N SER A 109 -1.24 7.04 5.22
CA SER A 109 -0.98 5.66 5.61
C SER A 109 0.24 5.64 6.51
N ASP A 110 0.08 5.25 7.77
CA ASP A 110 1.17 5.06 8.73
C ASP A 110 1.22 3.60 9.19
N TYR A 111 0.91 2.71 8.26
CA TYR A 111 0.86 1.28 8.49
C TYR A 111 2.18 0.62 8.06
N ILE A 112 2.78 -0.14 8.99
CA ILE A 112 4.15 -0.68 8.98
C ILE A 112 4.65 -1.12 7.59
N SER A 113 5.92 -0.79 7.32
CA SER A 113 6.64 -0.85 6.03
C SER A 113 6.66 -2.18 5.25
N SER A 114 6.18 -3.29 5.81
CA SER A 114 6.25 -4.61 5.17
C SER A 114 4.93 -5.11 4.60
N ALA A 115 3.82 -4.43 4.86
CA ALA A 115 2.49 -4.90 4.51
C ALA A 115 1.92 -4.17 3.28
N ASN A 116 1.16 -4.89 2.43
CA ASN A 116 0.52 -4.33 1.25
C ASN A 116 -0.89 -3.87 1.61
N VAL A 117 -1.24 -2.66 1.15
CA VAL A 117 -2.57 -2.09 1.34
C VAL A 117 -3.12 -1.67 -0.01
N MET A 118 -4.23 -2.28 -0.41
CA MET A 118 -5.02 -1.85 -1.56
C MET A 118 -6.24 -1.07 -1.08
N LEU A 119 -6.35 0.17 -1.54
CA LEU A 119 -7.50 1.06 -1.34
C LEU A 119 -8.45 0.92 -2.53
N PHE A 120 -9.74 0.76 -2.24
CA PHE A 120 -10.81 0.85 -3.24
C PHE A 120 -11.89 1.82 -2.78
N LEU A 121 -12.34 2.68 -3.69
CA LEU A 121 -13.59 3.44 -3.55
C LEU A 121 -14.54 3.00 -4.67
N MET A 122 -15.56 2.23 -4.32
CA MET A 122 -16.47 1.61 -5.28
C MET A 122 -17.76 2.41 -5.39
N LYS A 123 -18.18 2.71 -6.62
CA LYS A 123 -19.53 3.21 -6.92
C LYS A 123 -20.36 2.08 -7.50
N GLY A 124 -21.09 1.38 -6.65
CA GLY A 124 -21.71 0.10 -7.03
C GLY A 124 -20.62 -0.93 -7.36
N LYS A 125 -20.56 -1.38 -8.62
CA LYS A 125 -19.59 -2.39 -9.07
C LYS A 125 -18.32 -1.81 -9.70
N GLU A 126 -18.27 -0.50 -9.90
CA GLU A 126 -17.16 0.16 -10.58
C GLU A 126 -16.20 0.80 -9.57
N PRO A 127 -14.88 0.54 -9.64
CA PRO A 127 -13.91 1.25 -8.84
C PRO A 127 -13.70 2.66 -9.41
N VAL A 128 -13.89 3.67 -8.57
CA VAL A 128 -13.54 5.06 -8.86
C VAL A 128 -12.13 5.36 -8.35
N ILE A 129 -11.76 4.79 -7.21
CA ILE A 129 -10.38 4.75 -6.72
C ILE A 129 -9.98 3.29 -6.59
N TRP A 130 -8.78 2.97 -7.01
CA TRP A 130 -8.15 1.66 -6.87
C TRP A 130 -6.63 1.89 -6.90
N ASP A 131 -6.04 1.93 -5.72
CA ASP A 131 -4.67 2.41 -5.54
C ASP A 131 -3.99 1.67 -4.39
N GLU A 132 -2.65 1.70 -4.37
CA GLU A 132 -1.85 1.20 -3.27
C GLU A 132 -1.69 2.31 -2.20
N LEU A 133 -1.74 1.97 -0.93
CA LEU A 133 -1.37 2.88 0.15
C LEU A 133 -0.03 2.44 0.76
N GLU A 134 1.05 2.94 0.17
CA GLU A 134 2.41 2.72 0.64
C GLU A 134 2.63 3.25 2.07
N PHE A 135 3.55 2.64 2.80
CA PHE A 135 3.89 3.08 4.15
C PHE A 135 4.41 4.51 4.17
N ASN A 136 3.93 5.29 5.13
CA ASN A 136 4.30 6.68 5.37
C ASN A 136 4.10 7.55 4.13
N THR A 137 3.00 7.32 3.43
CA THR A 137 2.58 8.13 2.29
C THR A 137 1.27 8.84 2.58
N GLU A 138 1.07 9.90 1.82
CA GLU A 138 -0.10 10.74 1.86
C GLU A 138 -0.66 10.83 0.44
N LYS A 139 -1.94 10.50 0.28
CA LYS A 139 -2.61 10.50 -1.02
C LYS A 139 -3.92 11.27 -0.95
N LYS A 140 -4.18 12.00 -2.04
CA LYS A 140 -5.38 12.83 -2.23
C LYS A 140 -6.14 12.32 -3.43
N TYR A 141 -7.45 12.19 -3.29
CA TYR A 141 -8.34 11.67 -4.32
C TYR A 141 -9.55 12.56 -4.48
N ASP A 142 -9.76 13.05 -5.69
CA ASP A 142 -10.94 13.80 -6.09
C ASP A 142 -11.89 12.90 -6.87
N PHE A 143 -13.17 12.95 -6.53
CA PHE A 143 -14.20 12.15 -7.16
C PHE A 143 -15.56 12.86 -7.09
N ALA A 144 -16.52 12.40 -7.89
CA ALA A 144 -17.86 12.96 -7.88
C ALA A 144 -18.61 12.60 -6.58
N PRO A 145 -19.53 13.46 -6.10
CA PRO A 145 -20.40 13.14 -4.97
C PRO A 145 -21.28 11.90 -5.23
N GLY A 146 -21.72 11.24 -4.15
CA GLY A 146 -22.60 10.08 -4.21
C GLY A 146 -22.37 9.05 -3.11
N ASN A 147 -22.98 7.87 -3.29
CA ASN A 147 -22.85 6.74 -2.38
C ASN A 147 -21.73 5.81 -2.83
N TYR A 148 -20.84 5.47 -1.91
CA TYR A 148 -19.66 4.66 -2.18
C TYR A 148 -19.43 3.64 -1.08
N ASP A 149 -18.87 2.49 -1.49
CA ASP A 149 -18.23 1.57 -0.56
C ASP A 149 -16.74 1.92 -0.52
N PHE A 150 -16.23 2.31 0.64
CA PHE A 150 -14.81 2.49 0.89
C PHE A 150 -14.24 1.19 1.43
N LEU A 151 -13.23 0.63 0.76
CA LEU A 151 -12.59 -0.62 1.17
C LEU A 151 -11.08 -0.47 1.29
N MET A 152 -10.53 -1.13 2.30
CA MET A 152 -9.10 -1.36 2.44
C MET A 152 -8.86 -2.86 2.55
N ILE A 153 -8.08 -3.39 1.62
CA ILE A 153 -7.66 -4.79 1.64
C ILE A 153 -6.20 -4.82 2.03
N VAL A 154 -5.90 -5.51 3.12
CA VAL A 154 -4.57 -5.52 3.73
C VAL A 154 -4.08 -6.95 3.82
N ASP A 155 -2.84 -7.20 3.43
CA ASP A 155 -2.14 -8.43 3.83
C ASP A 155 -1.21 -8.20 5.02
N ARG A 156 -0.98 -9.27 5.76
CA ARG A 156 0.00 -9.30 6.84
C ARG A 156 1.24 -10.07 6.40
N PRO A 157 2.42 -9.42 6.35
CA PRO A 157 3.63 -10.04 5.81
C PRO A 157 4.10 -11.23 6.65
N ASP A 158 3.86 -11.21 7.96
CA ASP A 158 4.40 -12.20 8.89
C ASP A 158 3.57 -13.50 8.94
N ASN A 159 2.26 -13.43 8.69
CA ASN A 159 1.34 -14.57 8.80
C ASN A 159 0.50 -14.82 7.54
N SER A 160 0.67 -14.02 6.49
CA SER A 160 -0.08 -14.08 5.22
C SER A 160 -1.61 -13.91 5.35
N ASN A 161 -2.09 -13.44 6.50
CA ASN A 161 -3.51 -13.17 6.67
C ASN A 161 -3.95 -11.98 5.82
N VAL A 162 -5.18 -12.06 5.31
CA VAL A 162 -5.80 -11.01 4.52
C VAL A 162 -7.02 -10.49 5.26
N TYR A 163 -7.08 -9.17 5.39
CA TYR A 163 -8.21 -8.47 6.02
C TYR A 163 -8.87 -7.56 5.00
N VAL A 164 -10.20 -7.54 5.01
CA VAL A 164 -11.01 -6.60 4.26
C VAL A 164 -11.71 -5.70 5.26
N PHE A 165 -11.42 -4.40 5.21
CA PHE A 165 -12.09 -3.38 6.00
C PHE A 165 -13.02 -2.57 5.10
N LYS A 166 -14.27 -2.37 5.51
CA LYS A 166 -15.31 -1.69 4.72
C LYS A 166 -15.97 -0.57 5.51
N TYR A 167 -16.22 0.56 4.85
CA TYR A 167 -17.05 1.65 5.34
C TYR A 167 -17.93 2.20 4.22
N ASP A 168 -19.24 2.20 4.44
CA ASP A 168 -20.20 2.69 3.45
C ASP A 168 -20.50 4.16 3.75
N ARG A 169 -20.33 5.05 2.76
CA ARG A 169 -20.50 6.49 2.97
C ARG A 169 -21.16 7.17 1.77
N SER A 170 -22.07 8.08 2.10
CA SER A 170 -22.54 9.11 1.18
C SER A 170 -21.61 10.32 1.28
N PHE A 171 -20.88 10.61 0.21
CA PHE A 171 -20.03 11.79 0.08
C PHE A 171 -20.82 12.93 -0.52
N LYS A 172 -20.87 14.07 0.18
CA LYS A 172 -21.46 15.29 -0.36
C LYS A 172 -20.36 16.08 -1.08
N GLY A 173 -20.74 16.79 -2.13
CA GLY A 173 -19.81 17.65 -2.84
C GLY A 173 -19.48 18.89 -2.03
N GLY A 174 -18.27 19.41 -2.22
CA GLY A 174 -17.74 20.53 -1.46
C GLY A 174 -17.11 20.15 -0.12
N GLU A 175 -16.99 18.85 0.19
CA GLU A 175 -16.43 18.37 1.45
C GLU A 175 -15.05 17.73 1.27
N LEU A 176 -14.16 18.00 2.23
CA LEU A 176 -12.88 17.31 2.41
C LEU A 176 -13.02 16.29 3.54
N TYR A 177 -12.60 15.06 3.29
CA TYR A 177 -12.56 13.99 4.28
C TYR A 177 -11.11 13.65 4.58
N LEU A 178 -10.77 13.67 5.87
CA LEU A 178 -9.42 13.40 6.34
C LEU A 178 -9.36 12.06 7.07
N GLY A 179 -8.24 11.36 6.92
CA GLY A 179 -7.75 10.62 8.07
C GLY A 179 -6.52 9.77 7.83
N GLU A 180 -6.07 9.22 8.95
CA GLU A 180 -4.87 8.43 9.10
C GLU A 180 -5.26 6.96 9.24
N PHE A 181 -4.85 6.15 8.28
CA PHE A 181 -4.97 4.71 8.37
C PHE A 181 -3.81 4.12 9.17
N LYS A 182 -4.16 3.37 10.22
CA LYS A 182 -3.25 2.58 11.05
C LYS A 182 -3.86 1.22 11.33
N ILE A 183 -3.01 0.22 11.55
CA ILE A 183 -3.42 -1.03 12.21
C ILE A 183 -2.73 -1.10 13.56
N ILE A 184 -3.52 -1.16 14.62
CA ILE A 184 -3.02 -1.24 15.98
C ILE A 184 -2.95 -2.71 16.38
N GLY A 185 -1.75 -3.25 16.52
CA GLY A 185 -1.50 -4.58 17.10
C GLY A 185 -1.44 -4.51 18.63
N LYS A 186 -1.98 -5.53 19.30
CA LYS A 186 -1.88 -5.75 20.75
C LYS A 186 -1.68 -7.23 21.04
N TYR A 187 -0.76 -7.54 21.94
CA TYR A 187 -0.63 -8.90 22.47
C TYR A 187 -1.85 -9.26 23.33
N SER A 188 -2.33 -10.49 23.17
CA SER A 188 -3.37 -11.11 23.98
C SER A 188 -2.78 -12.27 24.78
N ASN A 189 -2.66 -12.05 26.09
CA ASN A 189 -2.16 -13.06 27.02
C ASN A 189 -3.17 -14.20 27.26
N SER A 190 -4.46 -14.00 26.92
CA SER A 190 -5.52 -14.99 27.08
C SER A 190 -5.85 -15.75 25.79
N GLY A 191 -5.29 -15.34 24.65
CA GLY A 191 -5.67 -15.84 23.32
C GLY A 191 -7.02 -15.32 22.81
N GLU A 192 -7.71 -14.46 23.58
CA GLU A 192 -8.96 -13.81 23.20
C GLU A 192 -8.74 -12.33 22.87
N CYS A 193 -9.40 -11.82 21.82
CA CYS A 193 -9.32 -10.41 21.45
C CYS A 193 -10.42 -9.59 22.10
N ALA A 194 -10.05 -8.42 22.62
CA ALA A 194 -11.01 -7.46 23.14
C ALA A 194 -12.00 -7.01 22.05
N ALA A 195 -13.18 -6.52 22.46
CA ALA A 195 -14.17 -6.00 21.53
C ALA A 195 -13.56 -4.92 20.61
N GLY A 196 -13.83 -5.03 19.30
CA GLY A 196 -13.26 -4.15 18.28
C GLY A 196 -11.88 -4.57 17.75
N TYR A 197 -11.26 -5.61 18.33
CA TYR A 197 -10.05 -6.22 17.82
C TYR A 197 -10.33 -7.57 17.14
N LEU A 198 -9.60 -7.85 16.08
CA LEU A 198 -9.60 -9.09 15.32
C LEU A 198 -8.40 -9.94 15.74
N ARG A 199 -8.56 -11.25 15.78
CA ARG A 199 -7.43 -12.15 16.00
C ARG A 199 -6.54 -12.16 14.77
N ASP A 200 -5.25 -11.92 15.00
CA ASP A 200 -4.24 -11.88 13.95
C ASP A 200 -3.36 -13.12 13.93
N ASP A 201 -2.88 -13.57 15.08
CA ASP A 201 -2.24 -14.87 15.21
C ASP A 201 -2.62 -15.50 16.56
N ALA A 202 -1.82 -16.45 17.04
CA ALA A 202 -2.09 -17.11 18.32
C ALA A 202 -2.12 -16.13 19.50
N GLU A 203 -1.30 -15.08 19.45
CA GLU A 203 -0.97 -14.18 20.55
C GLU A 203 -1.24 -12.71 20.22
N THR A 204 -1.56 -12.35 18.98
CA THR A 204 -1.74 -10.98 18.53
C THR A 204 -3.18 -10.71 18.09
N CYS A 205 -3.70 -9.57 18.52
CA CYS A 205 -4.98 -9.01 18.11
C CYS A 205 -4.77 -7.66 17.43
N ILE A 206 -5.53 -7.37 16.38
CA ILE A 206 -5.38 -6.15 15.58
C ILE A 206 -6.68 -5.38 15.48
N ALA A 207 -6.60 -4.07 15.40
CA ALA A 207 -7.76 -3.24 15.06
C ALA A 207 -7.35 -2.24 13.99
N PRO A 208 -8.13 -2.09 12.90
CA PRO A 208 -7.97 -0.96 12.01
C PRO A 208 -8.35 0.31 12.79
N SER A 209 -7.53 1.33 12.69
CA SER A 209 -7.78 2.64 13.27
C SER A 209 -7.77 3.66 12.15
N PHE A 210 -8.88 4.37 12.02
CA PHE A 210 -8.96 5.57 11.21
C PHE A 210 -9.03 6.76 12.15
N LYS A 211 -7.93 7.52 12.27
CA LYS A 211 -7.90 8.73 13.09
C LYS A 211 -8.13 9.94 12.22
N ILE A 212 -8.98 10.84 12.67
CA ILE A 212 -9.16 12.13 12.00
C ILE A 212 -7.96 12.97 12.40
N PHE A 213 -7.32 13.57 11.40
CA PHE A 213 -6.37 14.63 11.65
C PHE A 213 -7.09 15.83 12.25
N ASP A 214 -6.83 16.10 13.53
CA ASP A 214 -6.90 17.47 14.01
C ASP A 214 -5.50 18.07 13.84
N ASN A 215 -5.24 18.64 12.66
CA ASN A 215 -3.94 19.25 12.35
C ASN A 215 -3.65 20.50 13.20
N CYS A 216 -4.59 20.91 14.06
CA CYS A 216 -4.46 22.03 14.99
C CYS A 216 -4.02 21.59 16.40
N ASP A 217 -3.91 20.29 16.68
CA ASP A 217 -3.57 19.79 18.02
C ASP A 217 -2.06 19.55 18.16
N ALA A 218 -1.44 20.29 19.07
CA ALA A 218 0.01 20.32 19.28
C ALA A 218 0.51 18.94 19.76
N GLY A 219 1.28 18.25 18.92
CA GLY A 219 1.87 16.94 19.25
C GLY A 219 1.51 15.79 18.32
N THR A 220 0.74 16.05 17.26
CA THR A 220 0.33 15.03 16.27
C THR A 220 1.08 15.11 14.93
N HIS A 221 2.13 15.93 14.85
CA HIS A 221 2.71 16.38 13.59
C HIS A 221 3.68 15.39 12.95
N LEU A 222 3.36 15.01 11.71
CA LEU A 222 4.31 14.60 10.66
C LEU A 222 3.72 15.08 9.31
N VAL A 223 3.72 16.41 9.10
CA VAL A 223 3.46 17.21 7.86
C VAL A 223 2.17 18.09 7.74
N GLU A 224 2.13 19.24 8.42
CA GLU A 224 2.30 20.64 7.94
C GLU A 224 1.52 21.38 6.82
N HIS A 225 0.49 20.83 6.17
CA HIS A 225 -0.14 21.57 5.03
C HIS A 225 -1.60 21.99 5.21
N LEU A 226 -2.14 21.96 6.43
CA LEU A 226 -3.59 22.16 6.62
C LEU A 226 -3.96 23.25 7.63
N CYS A 227 -2.96 23.94 8.20
CA CYS A 227 -3.16 25.06 9.14
C CYS A 227 -2.53 26.38 8.67
N CYS A 228 -1.83 26.39 7.54
CA CYS A 228 -1.20 27.58 6.97
C CYS A 228 -1.76 27.88 5.58
N GLU A 229 -1.87 29.16 5.21
CA GLU A 229 -2.32 29.59 3.89
C GLU A 229 -1.45 29.01 2.76
N GLU A 230 -2.01 28.90 1.54
CA GLU A 230 -1.30 28.42 0.35
C GLU A 230 0.08 29.09 0.21
N GLY A 231 1.17 28.30 0.22
CA GLY A 231 2.56 28.78 0.13
C GLY A 231 3.40 28.69 1.42
N PHE A 232 2.86 28.13 2.51
CA PHE A 232 3.53 27.97 3.80
C PHE A 232 3.51 26.50 4.25
N ASN A 233 4.66 25.98 4.69
CA ASN A 233 4.90 24.54 4.78
C ASN A 233 5.38 24.03 6.14
N PHE A 234 5.61 24.89 7.15
CA PHE A 234 6.09 24.43 8.45
C PHE A 234 5.56 25.29 9.61
N ILE A 235 5.23 24.67 10.75
CA ILE A 235 4.93 25.38 12.01
C ILE A 235 6.08 25.16 13.00
N MET A 236 6.97 26.14 13.13
CA MET A 236 7.85 26.25 14.30
C MET A 236 7.19 27.21 15.29
N GLU A 237 7.07 26.79 16.55
CA GLU A 237 6.63 27.64 17.67
C GLU A 237 5.26 28.34 17.48
N GLY A 238 4.37 27.79 16.65
CA GLY A 238 3.05 28.36 16.40
C GLY A 238 2.99 29.46 15.33
N GLN A 239 4.03 29.62 14.49
CA GLN A 239 4.01 30.53 13.34
C GLN A 239 4.33 29.78 12.02
N CYS A 240 3.56 30.07 10.97
CA CYS A 240 3.71 29.49 9.63
C CYS A 240 4.93 30.09 8.90
N SER A 241 5.86 29.26 8.42
CA SER A 241 7.04 29.69 7.63
C SER A 241 6.90 29.40 6.12
N ARG A 242 7.48 30.29 5.29
CA ARG A 242 7.38 30.31 3.82
C ARG A 242 8.44 29.43 3.17
N TYR A 243 8.09 28.83 2.03
CA TYR A 243 8.92 27.96 1.18
C TYR A 243 10.45 28.18 1.25
N SER A 244 11.19 27.13 1.65
CA SER A 244 12.56 26.88 1.20
C SER A 244 12.63 25.46 0.66
N ASP A 245 13.23 25.29 -0.53
CA ASP A 245 13.34 23.99 -1.22
C ASP A 245 14.24 22.97 -0.51
N THR A 246 14.71 23.34 0.68
CA THR A 246 15.47 22.56 1.63
C THR A 246 14.63 22.38 2.88
N VAL A 247 14.16 21.16 3.14
CA VAL A 247 13.64 20.79 4.47
C VAL A 247 14.86 20.76 5.38
N GLU A 248 15.10 21.84 6.12
CA GLU A 248 16.30 21.98 6.94
C GLU A 248 16.27 21.09 8.19
N ASN A 249 15.09 20.68 8.67
CA ASN A 249 14.96 19.82 9.84
C ASN A 249 13.78 18.84 9.72
N VAL A 250 14.03 17.55 10.01
CA VAL A 250 13.00 16.50 10.05
C VAL A 250 12.72 16.12 11.51
N ILE A 251 11.47 16.31 11.96
CA ILE A 251 11.06 15.86 13.29
C ILE A 251 10.57 14.41 13.18
N CYS A 252 11.26 13.48 13.83
CA CYS A 252 10.90 12.07 13.83
C CYS A 252 10.15 11.66 15.10
N PRO A 253 9.18 10.73 14.99
CA PRO A 253 8.44 10.22 16.15
C PRO A 253 9.38 9.46 17.10
N ALA A 254 8.95 9.29 18.36
CA ALA A 254 9.74 8.56 19.35
C ALA A 254 10.09 7.13 18.86
N GLY A 255 11.37 6.77 18.94
CA GLY A 255 11.90 5.50 18.41
C GLY A 255 12.36 5.55 16.95
N TYR A 256 12.33 6.73 16.33
CA TYR A 256 12.79 6.97 14.96
C TYR A 256 13.81 8.13 14.92
N HIS A 257 14.61 8.20 13.86
CA HIS A 257 15.58 9.27 13.62
C HIS A 257 15.58 9.69 12.15
N GLU A 258 16.07 10.90 11.88
CA GLU A 258 16.21 11.41 10.52
C GLU A 258 17.20 10.54 9.75
N ALA A 259 16.74 10.03 8.62
CA ALA A 259 17.50 9.11 7.77
C ALA A 259 17.79 9.70 6.37
N GLY A 260 17.60 11.02 6.21
CA GLY A 260 17.85 11.77 4.97
C GLY A 260 16.61 11.96 4.08
N LYS A 261 16.67 12.94 3.17
CA LYS A 261 15.59 13.31 2.21
C LYS A 261 14.22 13.58 2.86
N GLY A 262 14.17 14.12 4.08
CA GLY A 262 12.87 14.35 4.73
C GLY A 262 12.18 13.07 5.20
N ARG A 263 12.92 12.02 5.58
CA ARG A 263 12.38 10.72 6.00
C ARG A 263 12.90 10.28 7.37
N CYS A 264 12.07 9.55 8.09
CA CYS A 264 12.39 8.96 9.39
C CYS A 264 12.52 7.45 9.28
N CYS A 265 13.55 6.87 9.87
CA CYS A 265 13.70 5.42 10.03
C CYS A 265 13.75 5.02 11.51
N PRO A 266 13.33 3.79 11.86
CA PRO A 266 13.51 3.27 13.21
C PRO A 266 14.97 3.43 13.65
N THR A 267 15.19 3.75 14.93
CA THR A 267 16.55 3.89 15.47
C THR A 267 17.38 2.64 15.17
N GLY A 268 18.55 2.83 14.53
CA GLY A 268 19.43 1.75 14.08
C GLY A 268 19.26 1.31 12.62
N GLN A 269 18.42 1.99 11.83
CA GLN A 269 18.24 1.74 10.38
C GLN A 269 18.51 2.98 9.54
N LEU A 270 19.08 2.84 8.34
CA LEU A 270 19.29 3.92 7.39
C LEU A 270 18.29 3.85 6.23
N PHE A 271 17.99 4.99 5.62
CA PHE A 271 17.14 5.06 4.43
C PHE A 271 17.99 4.83 3.17
N ILE A 272 17.97 3.59 2.67
CA ILE A 272 18.76 3.13 1.52
C ILE A 272 17.79 2.54 0.50
N ASP A 273 17.91 2.95 -0.77
CA ASP A 273 17.05 2.49 -1.88
C ASP A 273 15.54 2.63 -1.60
N ASN A 274 15.15 3.79 -1.06
CA ASN A 274 13.78 4.13 -0.66
C ASN A 274 13.18 3.21 0.42
N LYS A 275 14.01 2.54 1.23
CA LYS A 275 13.57 1.67 2.34
C LYS A 275 14.43 1.89 3.58
N CYS A 276 13.84 1.71 4.76
CA CYS A 276 14.60 1.65 6.00
C CYS A 276 15.23 0.27 6.16
N GLN A 277 16.55 0.22 6.31
CA GLN A 277 17.32 -1.01 6.37
C GLN A 277 18.39 -0.90 7.45
N VAL A 278 18.68 -1.99 8.17
CA VAL A 278 19.85 -2.02 9.06
C VAL A 278 21.09 -1.97 8.16
N PRO A 279 22.01 -0.99 8.35
CA PRO A 279 23.20 -0.93 7.53
C PRO A 279 23.98 -2.25 7.63
N PRO A 280 24.54 -2.75 6.51
CA PRO A 280 25.43 -3.91 6.55
C PRO A 280 26.54 -3.62 7.55
N LYS A 281 26.87 -4.60 8.40
CA LYS A 281 28.09 -4.49 9.23
C LYS A 281 29.26 -4.33 8.27
N GLU A 282 29.96 -3.20 8.36
CA GLU A 282 31.21 -3.01 7.64
C GLU A 282 32.10 -4.22 7.95
N GLU A 283 32.52 -4.96 6.91
CA GLU A 283 33.59 -5.93 7.08
C GLU A 283 34.81 -5.15 7.59
N PRO A 284 35.52 -5.66 8.62
CA PRO A 284 36.71 -4.99 9.10
C PRO A 284 37.68 -4.79 7.93
N ALA A 285 38.11 -3.54 7.74
CA ALA A 285 39.09 -3.18 6.73
C ALA A 285 40.30 -4.12 6.82
N LYS A 286 40.62 -4.77 5.72
CA LYS A 286 41.82 -5.61 5.57
C LYS A 286 43.09 -4.77 5.52
#